data_AF-G5E780-F1
#
_entry.id   AF-G5E780-F1
#
_cell.length_a   1.000
_cell.length_b   1.000
_cell.length_c   1.000
_cell.angle_alpha   90.00
_cell.angle_beta   90.00
_cell.angle_gamma   90.00
#
_symmetry.space_group_name_H-M   'P 1'
#
loop_
_entity.id
_entity.type
_entity.pdbx_description
1 polymer ?
#
loop_
_entity_poly.entity_id
_entity_poly.type
_entity_poly.pdbx_seq_one_letter_code
_entity_poly.pdbx_strand_id
1 'polypeptide(L)'
;MDLAGLLKSQFPCHLIFCYVFIASGLIINSIQVCTLLLWPVSKQLFRRINCRLSYCISSQLVMLLEWWSGTECTLYTDPRDYPKYGKESAIVVLNHKFEIDFLCGWTLAERFGLLPASKVLAKKELAYVPIIGWMWYFLEMVFCKRKWEEDRKTVLKSLLNLRDYPEKFFFLIHCEGTRFTEKKHQISMQVAKAKGLPSLKYHLLPRTKGFAVTVRSLRNVVSAVYDCTLNFRNNENPTLLGVLNGKKYHSDLYVRRIPLEDVPEDEDKCAAWLHKLYQEKDAFQEEYYRRGVFPETPMAPPRRPWTLLNWLFWASLLLYPFFRFLVSMVSSGSSLTLASFVLVFFVASVGVRWMIGVTEIDKGSAYGNADNKQKP
;
A
#
# COMPACT_ATOMS: atom_id res chain seq x y z
N MET A 1 4.62 -19.50 20.44
CA MET A 1 5.59 -19.11 19.41
C MET A 1 6.44 -20.34 19.15
N ASP A 2 6.48 -20.84 17.94
CA ASP A 2 7.32 -22.00 17.60
C ASP A 2 8.79 -21.56 17.44
N LEU A 3 9.71 -22.54 17.32
CA LEU A 3 11.14 -22.28 17.16
C LEU A 3 11.43 -21.39 15.94
N ALA A 4 10.67 -21.58 14.85
CA ALA A 4 10.79 -20.77 13.64
C ALA A 4 10.40 -19.30 13.91
N GLY A 5 9.31 -19.05 14.63
CA GLY A 5 8.91 -17.71 15.05
C GLY A 5 9.96 -17.03 15.93
N LEU A 6 10.54 -17.77 16.88
CA LEU A 6 11.62 -17.26 17.73
C LEU A 6 12.86 -16.86 16.92
N LEU A 7 13.25 -17.66 15.93
CA LEU A 7 14.37 -17.36 15.04
C LEU A 7 14.08 -16.13 14.15
N LYS A 8 12.86 -16.01 13.64
CA LYS A 8 12.45 -14.88 12.80
C LYS A 8 12.47 -13.56 13.57
N SER A 9 12.14 -13.56 14.85
CA SER A 9 12.16 -12.35 15.69
C SER A 9 13.57 -11.89 16.10
N GLN A 10 14.62 -12.64 15.76
CA GLN A 10 15.98 -12.29 16.15
C GLN A 10 16.48 -11.07 15.38
N PHE A 11 17.15 -10.17 16.09
CA PHE A 11 17.67 -8.93 15.52
C PHE A 11 18.58 -9.13 14.28
N PRO A 12 19.48 -10.15 14.22
CA PRO A 12 20.27 -10.42 13.01
C PRO A 12 19.42 -10.73 11.77
N CYS A 13 18.30 -11.44 11.92
CA CYS A 13 17.39 -11.72 10.80
C CYS A 13 16.84 -10.40 10.24
N HIS A 14 16.38 -9.51 11.11
CA HIS A 14 15.89 -8.19 10.69
C HIS A 14 16.99 -7.37 10.00
N LEU A 15 18.23 -7.42 10.50
CA LEU A 15 19.36 -6.73 9.87
C LEU A 15 19.63 -7.23 8.44
N ILE A 16 19.58 -8.55 8.22
CA ILE A 16 19.71 -9.13 6.88
C ILE A 16 18.59 -8.59 5.98
N PHE A 17 17.35 -8.57 6.47
CA PHE A 17 16.22 -8.05 5.71
C PHE A 17 16.42 -6.57 5.33
N CYS A 18 16.74 -5.75 6.32
CA CYS A 18 17.00 -4.33 6.15
C CYS A 18 18.13 -4.10 5.15
N TYR A 19 19.24 -4.82 5.27
CA TYR A 19 20.39 -4.68 4.37
C TYR A 19 20.02 -5.01 2.93
N VAL A 20 19.41 -6.18 2.68
CA VAL A 20 19.02 -6.62 1.33
C VAL A 20 18.02 -5.63 0.72
N PHE A 21 16.99 -5.22 1.47
CA PHE A 21 15.99 -4.28 0.99
C PHE A 21 16.58 -2.90 0.68
N ILE A 22 17.44 -2.35 1.56
CA ILE A 22 18.06 -1.04 1.36
C ILE A 22 19.02 -1.08 0.17
N ALA A 23 19.95 -2.04 0.16
CA ALA A 23 20.98 -2.10 -0.87
C ALA A 23 20.36 -2.36 -2.25
N SER A 24 19.46 -3.33 -2.38
CA SER A 24 18.74 -3.58 -3.65
C SER A 24 17.87 -2.37 -4.05
N GLY A 25 17.16 -1.76 -3.09
CA GLY A 25 16.33 -0.58 -3.35
C GLY A 25 17.10 0.61 -3.89
N LEU A 26 18.27 0.90 -3.30
CA LEU A 26 19.16 1.96 -3.77
C LEU A 26 19.72 1.65 -5.16
N ILE A 27 20.19 0.43 -5.40
CA ILE A 27 20.66 0.00 -6.74
C ILE A 27 19.55 0.19 -7.78
N ILE A 28 18.33 -0.27 -7.48
CA ILE A 28 17.19 -0.13 -8.37
C ILE A 28 16.88 1.35 -8.62
N ASN A 29 16.79 2.19 -7.59
CA ASN A 29 16.51 3.61 -7.82
C ASN A 29 17.61 4.31 -8.62
N SER A 30 18.89 3.95 -8.44
CA SER A 30 19.97 4.45 -9.29
C SER A 30 19.74 4.08 -10.76
N ILE A 31 19.34 2.83 -11.03
CA ILE A 31 18.96 2.40 -12.40
C ILE A 31 17.74 3.19 -12.89
N GLN A 32 16.73 3.43 -12.06
CA GLN A 32 15.56 4.23 -12.44
C GLN A 32 15.94 5.65 -12.83
N VAL A 33 16.90 6.28 -12.14
CA VAL A 33 17.43 7.60 -12.53
C VAL A 33 18.03 7.55 -13.95
N CYS A 34 18.79 6.50 -14.27
CA CYS A 34 19.31 6.32 -15.63
C CYS A 34 18.21 6.17 -16.69
N THR A 35 17.03 5.64 -16.33
CA THR A 35 15.90 5.54 -17.27
C THR A 35 15.34 6.90 -17.69
N LEU A 36 15.62 8.00 -16.98
CA LEU A 36 15.16 9.34 -17.38
C LEU A 36 15.58 9.73 -18.80
N LEU A 37 16.71 9.21 -19.28
CA LEU A 37 17.18 9.38 -20.65
C LEU A 37 16.21 8.79 -21.70
N LEU A 38 15.43 7.78 -21.31
CA LEU A 38 14.41 7.14 -22.16
C LEU A 38 13.11 7.93 -22.21
N TRP A 39 12.82 8.78 -21.22
CA TRP A 39 11.57 9.53 -21.14
C TRP A 39 11.27 10.37 -22.40
N PRO A 40 12.21 11.21 -22.92
CA PRO A 40 11.95 11.99 -24.13
C PRO A 40 11.89 11.15 -25.41
N VAL A 41 12.52 9.97 -25.42
CA VAL A 41 12.56 9.08 -26.60
C VAL A 41 11.32 8.20 -26.69
N SER A 42 10.97 7.56 -25.57
CA SER A 42 9.79 6.68 -25.46
C SER A 42 9.30 6.61 -24.02
N LYS A 43 8.34 7.48 -23.70
CA LYS A 43 7.59 7.48 -22.44
C LYS A 43 7.02 6.09 -22.09
N GLN A 44 6.58 5.34 -23.10
CA GLN A 44 5.99 4.01 -22.91
C GLN A 44 7.03 2.97 -22.52
N LEU A 45 8.21 3.00 -23.16
CA LEU A 45 9.33 2.13 -22.77
C LEU A 45 9.82 2.46 -21.36
N PHE A 46 9.98 3.75 -21.04
CA PHE A 46 10.30 4.21 -19.69
C PHE A 46 9.34 3.61 -18.65
N ARG A 47 8.03 3.70 -18.89
CA ARG A 47 7.00 3.18 -17.97
C ARG A 47 7.09 1.68 -17.79
N ARG A 48 7.21 0.92 -18.88
CA ARG A 48 7.33 -0.55 -18.84
C ARG A 48 8.56 -1.00 -18.06
N ILE A 49 9.71 -0.37 -18.30
CA ILE A 49 10.95 -0.66 -17.56
C ILE A 49 10.78 -0.32 -16.09
N ASN A 50 10.24 0.86 -15.77
CA ASN A 50 10.03 1.27 -14.38
C ASN A 50 9.02 0.39 -13.63
N CYS A 51 8.03 -0.20 -14.30
CA CYS A 51 7.17 -1.22 -13.70
C CYS A 51 7.99 -2.44 -13.24
N ARG A 52 8.90 -2.95 -14.08
CA ARG A 52 9.74 -4.11 -13.74
C ARG A 52 10.75 -3.79 -12.65
N LEU A 53 11.39 -2.61 -12.70
CA LEU A 53 12.31 -2.15 -11.66
C LEU A 53 11.58 -2.00 -10.31
N SER A 54 10.40 -1.38 -10.32
CA SER A 54 9.59 -1.21 -9.11
C SER A 54 9.06 -2.52 -8.54
N TYR A 55 8.83 -3.52 -9.40
CA TYR A 55 8.52 -4.87 -8.95
C TYR A 55 9.63 -5.45 -8.07
N CYS A 56 10.90 -5.25 -8.43
CA CYS A 56 12.04 -5.74 -7.63
C CYS A 56 12.05 -5.18 -6.20
N ILE A 57 11.50 -3.99 -5.96
CA ILE A 57 11.38 -3.38 -4.64
C ILE A 57 10.09 -3.85 -3.94
N SER A 58 8.94 -3.61 -4.55
CA SER A 58 7.62 -3.87 -3.94
C SER A 58 7.38 -5.35 -3.64
N SER A 59 7.89 -6.26 -4.50
CA SER A 59 7.77 -7.70 -4.30
C SER A 59 8.48 -8.20 -3.04
N GLN A 60 9.51 -7.50 -2.54
CA GLN A 60 10.20 -7.90 -1.30
C GLN A 60 9.29 -7.71 -0.07
N LEU A 61 8.46 -6.67 -0.08
CA LEU A 61 7.47 -6.44 0.99
C LEU A 61 6.33 -7.46 0.91
N VAL A 62 5.86 -7.80 -0.29
CA VAL A 62 4.87 -8.88 -0.48
C VAL A 62 5.46 -10.22 -0.07
N MET A 63 6.75 -10.47 -0.37
CA MET A 63 7.45 -11.66 0.07
C MET A 63 7.51 -11.76 1.59
N LEU A 64 7.81 -10.64 2.25
CA LEU A 64 7.81 -10.55 3.71
C LEU A 64 6.44 -10.92 4.32
N LEU A 65 5.34 -10.48 3.70
CA LEU A 65 4.00 -10.82 4.17
C LEU A 65 3.62 -12.28 3.89
N GLU A 66 3.77 -12.74 2.65
CA GLU A 66 3.25 -14.05 2.25
C GLU A 66 4.15 -15.21 2.68
N TRP A 67 5.46 -15.08 2.50
CA TRP A 67 6.41 -16.18 2.65
C TRP A 67 7.13 -16.14 4.00
N TRP A 68 7.54 -14.95 4.44
CA TRP A 68 8.25 -14.82 5.72
C TRP A 68 7.32 -14.94 6.92
N SER A 69 6.27 -14.11 7.02
CA SER A 69 5.32 -14.22 8.12
C SER A 69 4.27 -15.31 7.93
N GLY A 70 4.13 -15.82 6.71
CA GLY A 70 3.16 -16.86 6.37
C GLY A 70 1.72 -16.35 6.38
N THR A 71 1.50 -15.03 6.35
CA THR A 71 0.16 -14.42 6.40
C THR A 71 -0.71 -14.94 5.26
N GLU A 72 -1.97 -15.18 5.57
CA GLU A 72 -2.97 -15.64 4.63
C GLU A 72 -3.95 -14.51 4.33
N CYS A 73 -4.27 -14.36 3.05
CA CYS A 73 -5.27 -13.43 2.56
C CYS A 73 -6.34 -14.22 1.84
N THR A 74 -7.54 -14.25 2.41
CA THR A 74 -8.73 -14.88 1.83
C THR A 74 -9.53 -13.81 1.11
N LEU A 75 -9.85 -14.04 -0.16
CA LEU A 75 -10.68 -13.16 -0.98
C LEU A 75 -12.14 -13.64 -0.91
N TYR A 76 -13.07 -12.76 -0.58
CA TYR A 76 -14.51 -13.03 -0.66
C TYR A 76 -15.08 -12.22 -1.81
N THR A 77 -15.64 -12.89 -2.81
CA THR A 77 -16.10 -12.23 -4.03
C THR A 77 -17.09 -13.10 -4.80
N ASP A 78 -17.89 -12.48 -5.66
CA ASP A 78 -18.75 -13.20 -6.61
C ASP A 78 -17.85 -13.99 -7.60
N PRO A 79 -18.03 -15.32 -7.72
CA PRO A 79 -17.28 -16.14 -8.67
C PRO A 79 -17.35 -15.66 -10.13
N ARG A 80 -18.39 -14.91 -10.51
CA ARG A 80 -18.56 -14.34 -11.86
C ARG A 80 -17.63 -13.15 -12.12
N ASP A 81 -17.19 -12.46 -11.07
CA ASP A 81 -16.29 -11.31 -11.19
C ASP A 81 -14.82 -11.70 -11.05
N TYR A 82 -14.52 -12.78 -10.35
CA TYR A 82 -13.15 -13.27 -10.13
C TYR A 82 -12.30 -13.35 -11.42
N PRO A 83 -12.79 -13.87 -12.58
CA PRO A 83 -12.00 -13.94 -13.81
C PRO A 83 -11.61 -12.57 -14.40
N LYS A 84 -12.27 -11.48 -14.00
CA LYS A 84 -11.99 -10.11 -14.48
C LYS A 84 -10.80 -9.49 -13.74
N TYR A 85 -10.52 -9.94 -12.52
CA TYR A 85 -9.40 -9.45 -11.73
C TYR A 85 -8.07 -9.75 -12.41
N GLY A 86 -7.22 -8.73 -12.58
CA GLY A 86 -5.97 -8.87 -13.34
C GLY A 86 -6.10 -8.62 -14.85
N LYS A 87 -7.33 -8.56 -15.40
CA LYS A 87 -7.58 -8.39 -16.84
C LYS A 87 -8.07 -7.00 -17.24
N GLU A 88 -8.49 -6.21 -16.27
CA GLU A 88 -8.92 -4.83 -16.45
C GLU A 88 -8.23 -3.88 -15.46
N SER A 89 -8.25 -2.58 -15.77
CA SER A 89 -7.87 -1.56 -14.80
C SER A 89 -9.10 -1.18 -13.98
N ALA A 90 -8.91 -0.93 -12.68
CA ALA A 90 -10.01 -0.63 -11.76
C ALA A 90 -9.61 0.41 -10.72
N ILE A 91 -10.60 1.20 -10.27
CA ILE A 91 -10.45 2.03 -9.07
C ILE A 91 -10.76 1.16 -7.86
N VAL A 92 -9.84 1.04 -6.92
CA VAL A 92 -10.01 0.24 -5.70
C VAL A 92 -10.35 1.17 -4.54
N VAL A 93 -11.53 1.00 -3.95
CA VAL A 93 -11.98 1.73 -2.76
C VAL A 93 -11.85 0.82 -1.55
N LEU A 94 -10.80 1.02 -0.77
CA LEU A 94 -10.48 0.21 0.42
C LEU A 94 -10.77 1.00 1.71
N ASN A 95 -11.32 0.33 2.72
CA ASN A 95 -11.39 0.89 4.07
C ASN A 95 -9.98 1.08 4.64
N HIS A 96 -9.78 2.12 5.45
CA HIS A 96 -8.46 2.46 5.95
C HIS A 96 -8.43 2.33 7.46
N LYS A 97 -8.06 1.16 7.98
CA LYS A 97 -8.11 0.88 9.42
C LYS A 97 -6.78 0.38 9.98
N PHE A 98 -6.12 -0.54 9.29
CA PHE A 98 -4.95 -1.22 9.82
C PHE A 98 -3.65 -0.61 9.29
N GLU A 99 -2.54 -0.96 9.91
CA GLU A 99 -1.23 -0.47 9.47
C GLU A 99 -0.89 -1.02 8.07
N ILE A 100 -1.15 -2.31 7.87
CA ILE A 100 -0.73 -3.09 6.69
C ILE A 100 -1.80 -3.23 5.60
N ASP A 101 -2.83 -2.38 5.56
CA ASP A 101 -3.89 -2.37 4.54
C ASP A 101 -3.31 -2.44 3.13
N PHE A 102 -2.32 -1.56 2.89
CA PHE A 102 -1.64 -1.42 1.61
C PHE A 102 -0.91 -2.69 1.21
N LEU A 103 -0.36 -3.44 2.17
CA LEU A 103 0.40 -4.65 1.93
C LEU A 103 -0.51 -5.83 1.58
N CYS A 104 -1.70 -5.87 2.18
CA CYS A 104 -2.77 -6.80 1.77
C CYS A 104 -3.28 -6.47 0.36
N GLY A 105 -3.47 -5.19 0.05
CA GLY A 105 -3.81 -4.74 -1.30
C GLY A 105 -2.74 -5.11 -2.34
N TRP A 106 -1.46 -4.94 -2.01
CA TRP A 106 -0.34 -5.36 -2.86
C TRP A 106 -0.25 -6.88 -3.03
N THR A 107 -0.58 -7.64 -1.99
CA THR A 107 -0.68 -9.11 -2.08
C THR A 107 -1.73 -9.52 -3.09
N LEU A 108 -2.92 -8.91 -3.04
CA LEU A 108 -3.97 -9.18 -4.03
C LEU A 108 -3.52 -8.79 -5.44
N ALA A 109 -2.93 -7.59 -5.60
CA ALA A 109 -2.41 -7.14 -6.88
C ALA A 109 -1.30 -8.07 -7.41
N GLU A 110 -0.45 -8.62 -6.54
CA GLU A 110 0.56 -9.59 -6.96
C GLU A 110 -0.08 -10.86 -7.50
N ARG A 111 -1.03 -11.43 -6.76
CA ARG A 111 -1.71 -12.66 -7.18
C ARG A 111 -2.43 -12.53 -8.51
N PHE A 112 -2.87 -11.33 -8.88
CA PHE A 112 -3.46 -11.02 -10.19
C PHE A 112 -2.49 -10.44 -11.23
N GLY A 113 -1.19 -10.36 -10.96
CA GLY A 113 -0.20 -9.92 -11.94
C GLY A 113 -0.05 -8.41 -12.13
N LEU A 114 -0.65 -7.61 -11.24
CA LEU A 114 -0.74 -6.16 -11.36
C LEU A 114 0.16 -5.37 -10.41
N LEU A 115 0.84 -6.02 -9.45
CA LEU A 115 1.76 -5.35 -8.50
C LEU A 115 2.72 -4.33 -9.15
N PRO A 116 3.39 -4.63 -10.29
CA PRO A 116 4.33 -3.71 -10.94
C PRO A 116 3.72 -2.36 -11.35
N ALA A 117 2.42 -2.34 -11.66
CA ALA A 117 1.72 -1.20 -12.24
C ALA A 117 0.68 -0.58 -11.29
N SER A 118 0.41 -1.21 -10.14
CA SER A 118 -0.49 -0.69 -9.11
C SER A 118 -0.23 0.78 -8.81
N LYS A 119 -1.31 1.54 -8.63
CA LYS A 119 -1.32 2.98 -8.38
C LYS A 119 -2.02 3.30 -7.08
N VAL A 120 -1.70 4.44 -6.48
CA VAL A 120 -2.37 4.93 -5.27
C VAL A 120 -2.47 6.45 -5.27
N LEU A 121 -3.57 6.97 -4.72
CA LEU A 121 -3.65 8.36 -4.26
C LEU A 121 -3.00 8.49 -2.88
N ALA A 122 -1.75 8.95 -2.85
CA ALA A 122 -0.91 9.00 -1.67
C ALA A 122 -0.74 10.41 -1.08
N LYS A 123 -0.35 10.46 0.18
CA LYS A 123 0.08 11.69 0.86
C LYS A 123 1.43 12.15 0.27
N LYS A 124 1.57 13.44 -0.06
CA LYS A 124 2.77 13.99 -0.73
C LYS A 124 4.06 13.69 0.04
N GLU A 125 4.01 13.70 1.36
CA GLU A 125 5.14 13.41 2.23
C GLU A 125 5.73 12.01 2.00
N LEU A 126 4.93 11.06 1.51
CA LEU A 126 5.41 9.71 1.17
C LEU A 126 6.34 9.69 -0.04
N ALA A 127 6.30 10.71 -0.91
CA ALA A 127 7.23 10.83 -2.03
C ALA A 127 8.69 11.00 -1.58
N TYR A 128 8.91 11.49 -0.35
CA TYR A 128 10.24 11.74 0.20
C TYR A 128 10.79 10.55 1.01
N VAL A 129 9.99 9.50 1.21
CA VAL A 129 10.48 8.27 1.86
C VAL A 129 11.50 7.62 0.92
N PRO A 130 12.76 7.41 1.34
CA PRO A 130 13.76 6.77 0.50
C PRO A 130 13.29 5.41 0.02
N ILE A 131 13.76 4.99 -1.16
CA ILE A 131 13.41 3.72 -1.81
C ILE A 131 11.97 3.68 -2.30
N ILE A 132 10.99 3.66 -1.39
CA ILE A 132 9.57 3.53 -1.73
C ILE A 132 9.01 4.80 -2.38
N GLY A 133 9.27 5.97 -1.82
CA GLY A 133 8.81 7.24 -2.37
C GLY A 133 9.44 7.55 -3.73
N TRP A 134 10.71 7.21 -3.91
CA TRP A 134 11.42 7.35 -5.18
C TRP A 134 10.88 6.36 -6.22
N MET A 135 10.69 5.10 -5.85
CA MET A 135 9.99 4.12 -6.69
C MET A 135 8.62 4.63 -7.13
N TRP A 136 7.84 5.21 -6.22
CA TRP A 136 6.52 5.77 -6.51
C TRP A 136 6.58 6.97 -7.46
N TYR A 137 7.63 7.79 -7.37
CA TYR A 137 7.84 8.88 -8.33
C TYR A 137 8.02 8.34 -9.75
N PHE A 138 8.88 7.34 -9.96
CA PHE A 138 9.11 6.73 -11.27
C PHE A 138 7.90 5.94 -11.81
N LEU A 139 7.00 5.50 -10.93
CA LEU A 139 5.72 4.91 -11.31
C LEU A 139 4.61 5.94 -11.59
N GLU A 140 4.89 7.23 -11.50
CA GLU A 140 3.88 8.29 -11.67
C GLU A 140 2.68 8.13 -10.71
N MET A 141 2.96 7.78 -9.44
CA MET A 141 1.94 7.75 -8.40
C MET A 141 1.29 9.14 -8.21
N VAL A 142 0.03 9.15 -7.79
CA VAL A 142 -0.71 10.39 -7.59
C VAL A 142 -0.52 10.86 -6.16
N PHE A 143 0.11 12.02 -5.98
CA PHE A 143 0.37 12.60 -4.67
C PHE A 143 -0.53 13.80 -4.38
N CYS A 144 -0.98 13.92 -3.14
CA CYS A 144 -1.80 15.04 -2.66
C CYS A 144 -1.33 15.54 -1.28
N LYS A 145 -1.49 16.84 -1.02
CA LYS A 145 -1.26 17.50 0.28
C LYS A 145 -2.47 17.38 1.21
N ARG A 146 -3.58 16.80 0.73
CA ARG A 146 -4.89 16.71 1.40
C ARG A 146 -5.55 18.08 1.61
N LYS A 147 -5.27 19.02 0.71
CA LYS A 147 -5.87 20.37 0.66
C LYS A 147 -6.40 20.61 -0.74
N TRP A 148 -7.71 20.56 -0.89
CA TRP A 148 -8.37 20.54 -2.20
C TRP A 148 -7.93 21.68 -3.13
N GLU A 149 -7.86 22.91 -2.63
CA GLU A 149 -7.46 24.08 -3.42
C GLU A 149 -6.02 24.01 -3.95
N GLU A 150 -5.11 23.39 -3.19
CA GLU A 150 -3.72 23.18 -3.63
C GLU A 150 -3.56 21.96 -4.54
N ASP A 151 -4.40 20.94 -4.35
CA ASP A 151 -4.24 19.62 -4.97
C ASP A 151 -4.98 19.48 -6.30
N ARG A 152 -6.12 20.16 -6.48
CA ARG A 152 -7.06 19.92 -7.59
C ARG A 152 -6.37 19.83 -8.95
N LYS A 153 -5.55 20.82 -9.29
CA LYS A 153 -4.85 20.88 -10.60
C LYS A 153 -3.82 19.76 -10.74
N THR A 154 -3.03 19.53 -9.70
CA THR A 154 -1.92 18.56 -9.72
C THR A 154 -2.45 17.13 -9.76
N VAL A 155 -3.45 16.80 -8.95
CA VAL A 155 -4.11 15.49 -8.92
C VAL A 155 -4.80 15.20 -10.25
N LEU A 156 -5.55 16.18 -10.79
CA LEU A 156 -6.18 16.04 -12.11
C LEU A 156 -5.15 15.75 -13.21
N LYS A 157 -4.05 16.52 -13.26
CA LYS A 157 -2.98 16.31 -14.23
C LYS A 157 -2.37 14.92 -14.11
N SER A 158 -2.05 14.47 -12.89
CA SER A 158 -1.48 13.14 -12.67
C SER A 158 -2.45 12.02 -13.07
N LEU A 159 -3.74 12.15 -12.77
CA LEU A 159 -4.74 11.16 -13.19
C LEU A 159 -4.90 11.10 -14.72
N LEU A 160 -4.93 12.26 -15.38
CA LEU A 160 -4.98 12.33 -16.85
C LEU A 160 -3.72 11.71 -17.48
N ASN A 161 -2.55 11.88 -16.86
CA ASN A 161 -1.32 11.23 -17.29
C ASN A 161 -1.35 9.70 -17.19
N LEU A 162 -2.25 9.11 -16.39
CA LEU A 162 -2.38 7.65 -16.30
C LEU A 162 -3.26 7.05 -17.41
N ARG A 163 -3.95 7.89 -18.20
CA ARG A 163 -4.87 7.38 -19.24
C ARG A 163 -4.17 6.62 -20.37
N ASP A 164 -2.91 6.97 -20.64
CA ASP A 164 -2.05 6.32 -21.63
C ASP A 164 -1.02 5.37 -20.98
N TYR A 165 -1.25 4.90 -19.75
CA TYR A 165 -0.32 3.98 -19.08
C TYR A 165 -0.35 2.60 -19.77
N PRO A 166 0.81 1.98 -20.08
CA PRO A 166 0.88 0.82 -20.97
C PRO A 166 0.45 -0.49 -20.32
N GLU A 167 0.29 -0.51 -18.99
CA GLU A 167 -0.04 -1.69 -18.21
C GLU A 167 -1.43 -1.51 -17.57
N LYS A 168 -2.15 -2.61 -17.37
CA LYS A 168 -3.36 -2.59 -16.51
C LYS A 168 -2.94 -2.29 -15.07
N PHE A 169 -3.79 -1.59 -14.33
CA PHE A 169 -3.48 -1.21 -12.96
C PHE A 169 -4.72 -1.15 -12.07
N PHE A 170 -4.50 -1.42 -10.79
CA PHE A 170 -5.42 -1.05 -9.72
C PHE A 170 -5.05 0.31 -9.16
N PHE A 171 -5.99 1.26 -9.17
CA PHE A 171 -5.81 2.59 -8.59
C PHE A 171 -6.45 2.64 -7.20
N LEU A 172 -5.64 2.51 -6.16
CA LEU A 172 -6.10 2.53 -4.78
C LEU A 172 -6.43 3.94 -4.30
N ILE A 173 -7.63 4.10 -3.73
CA ILE A 173 -8.05 5.30 -3.02
C ILE A 173 -8.73 4.91 -1.70
N HIS A 174 -8.26 5.52 -0.61
CA HIS A 174 -8.92 5.42 0.70
C HIS A 174 -9.82 6.65 0.87
N CYS A 175 -11.11 6.52 0.58
CA CYS A 175 -12.03 7.66 0.62
C CYS A 175 -12.23 8.22 2.04
N GLU A 176 -11.95 7.46 3.09
CA GLU A 176 -11.90 7.96 4.49
C GLU A 176 -10.83 9.06 4.66
N GLY A 177 -9.78 9.06 3.84
CA GLY A 177 -8.72 10.07 3.82
C GLY A 177 -7.74 10.01 5.00
N THR A 178 -7.97 9.14 5.97
CA THR A 178 -7.09 8.84 7.10
C THR A 178 -7.44 7.46 7.64
N ARG A 179 -6.49 6.82 8.34
CA ARG A 179 -6.81 5.62 9.11
C ARG A 179 -7.84 5.92 10.20
N PHE A 180 -8.74 4.96 10.38
CA PHE A 180 -9.73 4.90 11.45
C PHE A 180 -9.03 4.87 12.81
N THR A 181 -9.46 5.75 13.69
CA THR A 181 -9.21 5.67 15.14
C THR A 181 -10.48 6.11 15.84
N GLU A 182 -10.70 5.66 17.08
CA GLU A 182 -11.88 6.02 17.85
C GLU A 182 -12.09 7.54 17.93
N LYS A 183 -11.00 8.29 18.21
CA LYS A 183 -11.03 9.76 18.22
C LYS A 183 -11.49 10.34 16.88
N LYS A 184 -10.94 9.87 15.76
CA LYS A 184 -11.29 10.36 14.41
C LYS A 184 -12.71 9.98 14.02
N HIS A 185 -13.17 8.82 14.48
CA HIS A 185 -14.54 8.34 14.27
C HIS A 185 -15.55 9.24 14.96
N GLN A 186 -15.36 9.54 16.25
CA GLN A 186 -16.21 10.46 16.99
C GLN A 186 -16.33 11.83 16.30
N ILE A 187 -15.21 12.39 15.84
CA ILE A 187 -15.21 13.66 15.10
C ILE A 187 -15.94 13.51 13.75
N SER A 188 -15.71 12.41 13.04
CA SER A 188 -16.40 12.12 11.79
C SER A 188 -17.92 12.01 11.98
N MET A 189 -18.39 11.45 13.10
CA MET A 189 -19.81 11.33 13.41
C MET A 189 -20.45 12.66 13.81
N GLN A 190 -19.71 13.55 14.50
CA GLN A 190 -20.15 14.92 14.71
C GLN A 190 -20.35 15.66 13.38
N VAL A 191 -19.42 15.49 12.43
CA VAL A 191 -19.55 16.04 11.07
C VAL A 191 -20.74 15.43 10.33
N ALA A 192 -21.01 14.12 10.51
CA ALA A 192 -22.19 13.46 9.92
C ALA A 192 -23.48 14.14 10.38
N LYS A 193 -23.64 14.25 11.70
CA LYS A 193 -24.80 14.90 12.34
C LYS A 193 -24.96 16.34 11.87
N ALA A 194 -23.90 17.13 11.85
CA ALA A 194 -23.94 18.53 11.43
C ALA A 194 -24.34 18.71 9.96
N LYS A 195 -24.06 17.72 9.10
CA LYS A 195 -24.41 17.73 7.67
C LYS A 195 -25.71 16.98 7.35
N GLY A 196 -26.41 16.46 8.36
CA GLY A 196 -27.60 15.63 8.15
C GLY A 196 -27.30 14.30 7.43
N LEU A 197 -26.07 13.80 7.51
CA LEU A 197 -25.66 12.53 6.91
C LEU A 197 -25.85 11.37 7.92
N PRO A 198 -26.16 10.15 7.44
CA PRO A 198 -26.21 8.97 8.31
C PRO A 198 -24.91 8.73 9.07
N SER A 199 -25.04 8.31 10.32
CA SER A 199 -23.92 7.88 11.16
C SER A 199 -23.42 6.51 10.70
N LEU A 200 -22.11 6.32 10.65
CA LEU A 200 -21.45 5.04 10.36
C LEU A 200 -20.81 4.50 11.64
N LYS A 201 -20.80 3.20 11.85
CA LYS A 201 -20.29 2.56 13.08
C LYS A 201 -18.84 2.10 12.96
N TYR A 202 -18.42 1.65 11.78
CA TYR A 202 -17.12 1.01 11.55
C TYR A 202 -16.24 1.75 10.53
N HIS A 203 -16.77 2.79 9.88
CA HIS A 203 -16.04 3.64 8.92
C HIS A 203 -16.10 5.13 9.28
N LEU A 204 -15.10 5.88 8.80
CA LEU A 204 -15.21 7.34 8.72
C LEU A 204 -16.09 7.75 7.53
N LEU A 205 -16.64 8.96 7.58
CA LEU A 205 -17.35 9.52 6.42
C LEU A 205 -16.39 9.65 5.24
N PRO A 206 -16.81 9.22 4.02
CA PRO A 206 -15.96 9.35 2.86
C PRO A 206 -15.82 10.81 2.42
N ARG A 207 -14.62 11.14 1.95
CA ARG A 207 -14.30 12.38 1.24
C ARG A 207 -14.57 12.19 -0.25
N THR A 208 -15.61 12.86 -0.74
CA THR A 208 -16.18 12.62 -2.07
C THR A 208 -15.38 13.26 -3.21
N LYS A 209 -14.85 14.48 -3.02
CA LYS A 209 -14.16 15.24 -4.08
C LYS A 209 -13.04 14.48 -4.79
N GLY A 210 -12.16 13.84 -4.02
CA GLY A 210 -11.03 13.08 -4.57
C GLY A 210 -11.49 11.86 -5.38
N PHE A 211 -12.55 11.19 -4.92
CA PHE A 211 -13.15 10.06 -5.63
C PHE A 211 -13.82 10.52 -6.92
N ALA A 212 -14.67 11.55 -6.88
CA ALA A 212 -15.34 12.09 -8.06
C ALA A 212 -14.35 12.50 -9.16
N VAL A 213 -13.26 13.17 -8.79
CA VAL A 213 -12.21 13.56 -9.75
C VAL A 213 -11.48 12.34 -10.30
N THR A 214 -11.25 11.31 -9.49
CA THR A 214 -10.64 10.05 -9.94
C THR A 214 -11.53 9.33 -10.95
N VAL A 215 -12.81 9.14 -10.63
CA VAL A 215 -13.81 8.52 -11.52
C VAL A 215 -13.90 9.28 -12.83
N ARG A 216 -14.07 10.61 -12.79
CA ARG A 216 -14.14 11.45 -13.99
C ARG A 216 -12.87 11.37 -14.85
N SER A 217 -11.70 11.40 -14.22
CA SER A 217 -10.42 11.43 -14.95
C SER A 217 -10.05 10.09 -15.58
N LEU A 218 -10.41 8.99 -14.93
CA LEU A 218 -10.09 7.62 -15.37
C LEU A 218 -11.22 6.95 -16.14
N ARG A 219 -12.37 7.62 -16.32
CA ARG A 219 -13.46 7.12 -17.15
C ARG A 219 -12.96 6.80 -18.56
N ASN A 220 -13.46 5.69 -19.11
CA ASN A 220 -13.02 5.08 -20.38
C ASN A 220 -11.61 4.45 -20.35
N VAL A 221 -10.92 4.43 -19.20
CA VAL A 221 -9.62 3.76 -19.02
C VAL A 221 -9.74 2.60 -18.03
N VAL A 222 -10.47 2.83 -16.94
CA VAL A 222 -10.85 1.80 -15.97
C VAL A 222 -12.24 1.25 -16.29
N SER A 223 -12.43 -0.04 -16.03
CA SER A 223 -13.67 -0.76 -16.36
C SER A 223 -14.64 -0.84 -15.18
N ALA A 224 -14.15 -0.67 -13.95
CA ALA A 224 -14.94 -0.84 -12.74
C ALA A 224 -14.37 -0.09 -11.54
N VAL A 225 -15.23 0.09 -10.54
CA VAL A 225 -14.85 0.33 -9.15
C VAL A 225 -14.88 -1.01 -8.41
N TYR A 226 -13.77 -1.37 -7.77
CA TYR A 226 -13.69 -2.49 -6.84
C TYR A 226 -13.90 -1.97 -5.43
N ASP A 227 -15.09 -2.21 -4.92
CA ASP A 227 -15.51 -1.86 -3.58
C ASP A 227 -14.96 -2.92 -2.60
N CYS A 228 -13.92 -2.56 -1.85
CA CYS A 228 -13.14 -3.50 -1.05
C CYS A 228 -13.27 -3.24 0.46
N THR A 229 -13.48 -4.29 1.25
CA THR A 229 -13.48 -4.21 2.71
C THR A 229 -12.53 -5.26 3.28
N LEU A 230 -11.47 -4.80 3.93
CA LEU A 230 -10.46 -5.60 4.61
C LEU A 230 -10.79 -5.70 6.09
N ASN A 231 -10.72 -6.91 6.63
CA ASN A 231 -10.71 -7.16 8.06
C ASN A 231 -9.71 -8.26 8.42
N PHE A 232 -9.35 -8.32 9.70
CA PHE A 232 -8.51 -9.37 10.25
C PHE A 232 -9.32 -10.22 11.22
N ARG A 233 -9.15 -11.54 11.15
CA ARG A 233 -9.84 -12.48 12.06
C ARG A 233 -9.43 -12.21 13.50
N ASN A 234 -10.29 -12.61 14.44
CA ASN A 234 -10.05 -12.49 15.88
C ASN A 234 -9.75 -11.05 16.35
N ASN A 235 -10.22 -10.04 15.62
CA ASN A 235 -9.97 -8.63 15.90
C ASN A 235 -8.49 -8.28 16.05
N GLU A 236 -7.61 -8.99 15.33
CA GLU A 236 -6.19 -8.68 15.33
C GLU A 236 -5.92 -7.30 14.72
N ASN A 237 -4.99 -6.56 15.33
CA ASN A 237 -4.44 -5.33 14.78
C ASN A 237 -3.03 -5.61 14.25
N PRO A 238 -2.88 -5.86 12.94
CA PRO A 238 -1.59 -6.22 12.37
C PRO A 238 -0.69 -5.00 12.20
N THR A 239 0.60 -5.23 12.41
CA THR A 239 1.66 -4.23 12.26
C THR A 239 2.75 -4.76 11.34
N LEU A 240 3.46 -3.87 10.65
CA LEU A 240 4.57 -4.25 9.80
C LEU A 240 5.71 -4.88 10.62
N LEU A 241 5.90 -4.40 11.87
CA LEU A 241 6.84 -5.02 12.80
C LEU A 241 6.42 -6.44 13.19
N GLY A 242 5.13 -6.69 13.39
CA GLY A 242 4.62 -8.04 13.63
C GLY A 242 4.93 -8.99 12.47
N VAL A 243 4.72 -8.52 11.23
CA VAL A 243 5.09 -9.26 10.01
C VAL A 243 6.60 -9.52 9.96
N LEU A 244 7.44 -8.52 10.25
CA LEU A 244 8.90 -8.66 10.29
C LEU A 244 9.35 -9.68 11.36
N ASN A 245 8.68 -9.72 12.52
CA ASN A 245 8.90 -10.73 13.56
C ASN A 245 8.38 -12.12 13.18
N GLY A 246 7.80 -12.30 11.99
CA GLY A 246 7.25 -13.57 11.54
C GLY A 246 5.86 -13.89 12.09
N LYS A 247 5.14 -12.91 12.67
CA LYS A 247 3.75 -13.11 13.13
C LYS A 247 2.83 -13.32 11.93
N LYS A 248 2.24 -14.51 11.85
CA LYS A 248 1.19 -14.84 10.88
C LYS A 248 -0.10 -14.10 11.24
N TYR A 249 -0.72 -13.49 10.25
CA TYR A 249 -2.07 -12.94 10.33
C TYR A 249 -3.02 -13.66 9.36
N HIS A 250 -4.33 -13.48 9.57
CA HIS A 250 -5.36 -13.96 8.67
C HIS A 250 -6.24 -12.78 8.26
N SER A 251 -6.01 -12.26 7.07
CA SER A 251 -6.86 -11.23 6.49
C SER A 251 -7.96 -11.85 5.64
N ASP A 252 -9.15 -11.29 5.81
CA ASP A 252 -10.29 -11.53 4.96
C ASP A 252 -10.57 -10.24 4.19
N LEU A 253 -10.61 -10.33 2.87
CA LEU A 253 -10.79 -9.20 1.97
C LEU A 253 -12.03 -9.45 1.12
N TYR A 254 -13.10 -8.71 1.39
CA TYR A 254 -14.27 -8.68 0.54
C TYR A 254 -14.03 -7.76 -0.66
N VAL A 255 -14.40 -8.21 -1.85
CA VAL A 255 -14.33 -7.41 -3.08
C VAL A 255 -15.63 -7.56 -3.88
N ARG A 256 -16.35 -6.45 -4.01
CA ARG A 256 -17.51 -6.30 -4.89
C ARG A 256 -17.13 -5.46 -6.10
N ARG A 257 -17.35 -6.00 -7.30
CA ARG A 257 -17.11 -5.27 -8.56
C ARG A 257 -18.36 -4.47 -8.93
N ILE A 258 -18.17 -3.19 -9.18
CA ILE A 258 -19.23 -2.29 -9.67
C ILE A 258 -18.77 -1.74 -11.03
N PRO A 259 -19.45 -2.06 -12.14
CA PRO A 259 -19.16 -1.48 -13.44
C PRO A 259 -19.08 0.05 -13.39
N LEU A 260 -18.14 0.65 -14.13
CA LEU A 260 -17.95 2.10 -14.05
C LEU A 260 -19.13 2.88 -14.64
N GLU A 261 -19.88 2.27 -15.56
CA GLU A 261 -21.14 2.82 -16.08
C GLU A 261 -22.20 3.05 -14.97
N ASP A 262 -22.17 2.27 -13.89
CA ASP A 262 -23.12 2.41 -12.77
C ASP A 262 -22.73 3.52 -11.78
N VAL A 263 -21.54 4.11 -11.94
CA VAL A 263 -21.06 5.21 -11.09
C VAL A 263 -21.41 6.54 -11.73
N PRO A 264 -22.17 7.43 -11.05
CA PRO A 264 -22.56 8.72 -11.63
C PRO A 264 -21.38 9.62 -12.02
N GLU A 265 -21.53 10.38 -13.10
CA GLU A 265 -20.55 11.38 -13.55
C GLU A 265 -20.68 12.73 -12.88
N ASP A 266 -21.91 13.13 -12.60
CA ASP A 266 -22.22 14.38 -11.91
C ASP A 266 -21.64 14.36 -10.49
N GLU A 267 -21.05 15.49 -10.07
CA GLU A 267 -20.28 15.56 -8.82
C GLU A 267 -21.14 15.28 -7.59
N ASP A 268 -22.36 15.85 -7.54
CA ASP A 268 -23.27 15.71 -6.42
C ASP A 268 -23.88 14.30 -6.38
N LYS A 269 -24.28 13.75 -7.54
CA LYS A 269 -24.75 12.35 -7.63
C LYS A 269 -23.65 11.36 -7.26
N CYS A 270 -22.40 11.61 -7.70
CA CYS A 270 -21.25 10.77 -7.35
C CYS A 270 -20.93 10.83 -5.85
N ALA A 271 -21.08 12.01 -5.23
CA ALA A 271 -20.93 12.19 -3.79
C ALA A 271 -22.01 11.40 -3.01
N ALA A 272 -23.28 11.53 -3.40
CA ALA A 272 -24.38 10.79 -2.80
C ALA A 272 -24.21 9.27 -2.97
N TRP A 273 -23.78 8.83 -4.16
CA TRP A 273 -23.45 7.43 -4.45
C TRP A 273 -22.36 6.90 -3.52
N LEU A 274 -21.27 7.66 -3.31
CA LEU A 274 -20.19 7.23 -2.43
C LEU A 274 -20.62 7.18 -0.95
N HIS A 275 -21.47 8.11 -0.51
CA HIS A 275 -22.07 8.06 0.82
C HIS A 275 -22.94 6.83 1.01
N LYS A 276 -23.72 6.43 -0.01
CA LYS A 276 -24.49 5.20 0.02
C LYS A 276 -23.60 3.95 0.02
N LEU A 277 -22.55 3.93 -0.80
CA LEU A 277 -21.56 2.85 -0.83
C LEU A 277 -20.96 2.60 0.57
N TYR A 278 -20.61 3.68 1.30
CA TYR A 278 -20.06 3.56 2.64
C TYR A 278 -21.08 3.10 3.70
N GLN A 279 -22.38 3.39 3.54
CA GLN A 279 -23.42 2.81 4.39
C GLN A 279 -23.54 1.30 4.18
N GLU A 280 -23.48 0.85 2.92
CA GLU A 280 -23.50 -0.58 2.60
C GLU A 280 -22.24 -1.29 3.14
N LYS A 281 -21.05 -0.69 2.96
CA LYS A 281 -19.80 -1.18 3.56
C LYS A 281 -19.90 -1.33 5.08
N ASP A 282 -20.49 -0.35 5.76
CA ASP A 282 -20.65 -0.36 7.21
C ASP A 282 -21.55 -1.51 7.68
N ALA A 283 -22.63 -1.77 6.94
CA ALA A 283 -23.52 -2.92 7.19
C ALA A 283 -22.80 -4.27 6.96
N PHE A 284 -21.99 -4.41 5.90
CA PHE A 284 -21.18 -5.62 5.68
C PHE A 284 -20.16 -5.82 6.81
N GLN A 285 -19.57 -4.74 7.29
CA GLN A 285 -18.61 -4.80 8.39
C GLN A 285 -19.30 -5.21 9.72
N GLU A 286 -20.54 -4.77 9.95
CA GLU A 286 -21.37 -5.24 11.06
C GLU A 286 -21.63 -6.75 10.98
N GLU A 287 -22.06 -7.23 9.81
CA GLU A 287 -22.35 -8.64 9.61
C GLU A 287 -21.09 -9.49 9.82
N TYR A 288 -19.94 -9.02 9.33
CA TYR A 288 -18.66 -9.70 9.56
C TYR A 288 -18.35 -9.82 11.05
N TYR A 289 -18.53 -8.77 11.86
CA TYR A 289 -18.29 -8.87 13.31
C TYR A 289 -19.27 -9.83 14.00
N ARG A 290 -20.49 -9.99 13.47
CA ARG A 290 -21.47 -10.94 14.00
C ARG A 290 -21.15 -12.39 13.62
N ARG A 291 -20.71 -12.63 12.38
CA ARG A 291 -20.58 -13.99 11.80
C ARG A 291 -19.14 -14.51 11.73
N GLY A 292 -18.15 -13.61 11.79
CA GLY A 292 -16.73 -13.92 11.61
C GLY A 292 -16.30 -14.15 10.14
N VAL A 293 -17.18 -13.88 9.17
CA VAL A 293 -16.95 -14.16 7.75
C VAL A 293 -17.70 -13.13 6.90
N PHE A 294 -17.14 -12.75 5.75
CA PHE A 294 -17.83 -11.89 4.79
C PHE A 294 -18.87 -12.68 3.99
N PRO A 295 -19.88 -12.01 3.40
CA PRO A 295 -20.70 -12.64 2.38
C PRO A 295 -19.83 -13.04 1.17
N GLU A 296 -20.34 -13.96 0.35
CA GLU A 296 -19.70 -14.55 -0.85
C GLU A 296 -18.78 -15.76 -0.61
N THR A 297 -18.36 -16.36 -1.72
CA THR A 297 -17.53 -17.56 -1.73
C THR A 297 -16.09 -17.21 -1.36
N PRO A 298 -15.48 -17.87 -0.36
CA PRO A 298 -14.08 -17.69 -0.05
C PRO A 298 -13.22 -18.29 -1.16
N MET A 299 -12.29 -17.49 -1.67
CA MET A 299 -11.31 -17.87 -2.67
C MET A 299 -9.92 -17.53 -2.15
N ALA A 300 -8.99 -18.47 -2.30
CA ALA A 300 -7.58 -18.24 -2.00
C ALA A 300 -6.80 -18.22 -3.31
N PRO A 301 -6.68 -17.06 -4.00
CA PRO A 301 -5.83 -16.98 -5.18
C PRO A 301 -4.41 -17.48 -4.82
N PRO A 302 -3.76 -18.30 -5.65
CA PRO A 302 -2.50 -18.93 -5.28
C PRO A 302 -1.38 -17.90 -5.13
N ARG A 303 -0.46 -18.14 -4.19
CA ARG A 303 0.78 -17.35 -4.06
C ARG A 303 1.60 -17.53 -5.33
N ARG A 304 2.12 -16.43 -5.88
CA ARG A 304 3.03 -16.49 -7.02
C ARG A 304 4.47 -16.64 -6.51
N PRO A 305 5.30 -17.52 -7.12
CA PRO A 305 6.66 -17.77 -6.63
C PRO A 305 7.63 -16.60 -6.88
N TRP A 306 7.27 -15.66 -7.75
CA TRP A 306 8.14 -14.58 -8.23
C TRP A 306 8.64 -13.65 -7.13
N THR A 307 7.83 -13.39 -6.09
CA THR A 307 8.24 -12.56 -4.95
C THR A 307 9.36 -13.23 -4.14
N LEU A 308 9.25 -14.54 -3.93
CA LEU A 308 10.28 -15.34 -3.27
C LEU A 308 11.54 -15.46 -4.15
N LEU A 309 11.40 -15.72 -5.44
CA LEU A 309 12.54 -15.83 -6.35
C LEU A 309 13.31 -14.51 -6.48
N ASN A 310 12.61 -13.37 -6.57
CA ASN A 310 13.24 -12.05 -6.56
C ASN A 310 14.01 -11.81 -5.24
N TRP A 311 13.42 -12.18 -4.10
CA TRP A 311 14.10 -12.10 -2.81
C TRP A 311 15.38 -12.93 -2.78
N LEU A 312 15.30 -14.22 -3.17
CA LEU A 312 16.45 -15.12 -3.17
C LEU A 312 17.56 -14.63 -4.12
N PHE A 313 17.19 -14.07 -5.26
CA PHE A 313 18.14 -13.46 -6.19
C PHE A 313 18.91 -12.31 -5.52
N TRP A 314 18.21 -11.32 -4.95
CA TRP A 314 18.86 -10.17 -4.31
C TRP A 314 19.65 -10.57 -3.06
N ALA A 315 19.10 -11.47 -2.25
CA ALA A 315 19.79 -11.99 -1.07
C ALA A 315 21.11 -12.69 -1.46
N SER A 316 21.08 -13.53 -2.50
CA SER A 316 22.29 -14.23 -2.98
C SER A 316 23.33 -13.25 -3.54
N LEU A 317 22.88 -12.28 -4.34
CA LEU A 317 23.75 -11.28 -4.96
C LEU A 317 24.44 -10.37 -3.93
N LEU A 318 23.73 -10.00 -2.87
CA LEU A 318 24.19 -8.99 -1.91
C LEU A 318 24.86 -9.59 -0.67
N LEU A 319 24.39 -10.74 -0.16
CA LEU A 319 24.90 -11.29 1.10
C LEU A 319 26.28 -11.91 0.95
N TYR A 320 26.59 -12.57 -0.17
CA TYR A 320 27.92 -13.14 -0.38
C TYR A 320 29.06 -12.09 -0.31
N PRO A 321 29.05 -11.01 -1.13
CA PRO A 321 30.10 -9.99 -1.03
C PRO A 321 30.08 -9.28 0.33
N PHE A 322 28.91 -9.10 0.92
CA PHE A 322 28.77 -8.52 2.26
C PHE A 322 29.48 -9.35 3.34
N PHE A 323 29.25 -10.67 3.38
CA PHE A 323 29.92 -11.54 4.35
C PHE A 323 31.42 -11.66 4.07
N ARG A 324 31.84 -11.67 2.80
CA ARG A 324 33.27 -11.61 2.44
C ARG A 324 33.93 -10.32 2.96
N PHE A 325 33.25 -9.19 2.81
CA PHE A 325 33.71 -7.90 3.35
C PHE A 325 33.78 -7.92 4.88
N LEU A 326 32.78 -8.48 5.56
CA LEU A 326 32.79 -8.64 7.01
C LEU A 326 33.98 -9.47 7.51
N VAL A 327 34.24 -10.63 6.89
CA VAL A 327 35.38 -11.49 7.25
C VAL A 327 36.70 -10.77 7.02
N SER A 328 36.86 -10.09 5.88
CA SER A 328 38.06 -9.31 5.58
C SER A 328 38.28 -8.18 6.58
N MET A 329 37.21 -7.48 6.97
CA MET A 329 37.28 -6.39 7.94
C MET A 329 37.71 -6.89 9.32
N VAL A 330 37.10 -7.96 9.82
CA VAL A 330 37.47 -8.57 11.10
C VAL A 330 38.92 -9.07 11.05
N SER A 331 39.32 -9.72 9.95
CA SER A 331 40.69 -10.23 9.77
C SER A 331 41.73 -9.11 9.68
N SER A 332 41.36 -7.92 9.17
CA SER A 332 42.26 -6.77 9.08
C SER A 332 42.58 -6.11 10.42
N GLY A 333 41.81 -6.39 11.47
CA GLY A 333 41.99 -5.81 12.81
C GLY A 333 41.81 -4.30 12.91
N SER A 334 41.37 -3.62 11.83
CA SER A 334 41.22 -2.17 11.81
C SER A 334 39.99 -1.72 12.62
N SER A 335 40.25 -1.08 13.76
CA SER A 335 39.23 -0.52 14.66
C SER A 335 38.40 0.58 13.99
N LEU A 336 39.01 1.38 13.12
CA LEU A 336 38.35 2.46 12.38
C LEU A 336 37.31 1.92 11.39
N THR A 337 37.63 0.86 10.66
CA THR A 337 36.70 0.22 9.72
C THR A 337 35.54 -0.44 10.45
N LEU A 338 35.80 -1.07 11.60
CA LEU A 338 34.76 -1.67 12.44
C LEU A 338 33.82 -0.60 13.01
N ALA A 339 34.37 0.50 13.54
CA ALA A 339 33.57 1.61 14.06
C ALA A 339 32.70 2.27 12.96
N SER A 340 33.27 2.49 11.78
CA SER A 340 32.54 3.05 10.64
C SER A 340 31.41 2.14 10.17
N PHE A 341 31.66 0.82 10.16
CA PHE A 341 30.65 -0.17 9.79
C PHE A 341 29.50 -0.22 10.79
N VAL A 342 29.80 -0.24 12.09
CA VAL A 342 28.79 -0.20 13.15
C VAL A 342 27.93 1.07 13.03
N LEU A 343 28.55 2.22 12.75
CA LEU A 343 27.82 3.48 12.54
C LEU A 343 26.86 3.40 11.35
N VAL A 344 27.31 2.88 10.20
CA VAL A 344 26.46 2.72 9.01
C VAL A 344 25.27 1.81 9.30
N PHE A 345 25.49 0.67 9.98
CA PHE A 345 24.42 -0.25 10.35
C PHE A 345 23.44 0.35 11.35
N PHE A 346 23.95 1.13 12.31
CA PHE A 346 23.12 1.86 13.25
C PHE A 346 22.22 2.88 12.52
N VAL A 347 22.81 3.70 11.64
CA VAL A 347 22.05 4.68 10.84
C VAL A 347 21.02 4.00 9.94
N ALA A 348 21.38 2.90 9.28
CA ALA A 348 20.45 2.12 8.45
C ALA A 348 19.28 1.54 9.28
N SER A 349 19.58 0.98 10.46
CA SER A 349 18.57 0.45 11.39
C SER A 349 17.61 1.54 11.87
N VAL A 350 18.13 2.71 12.25
CA VAL A 350 17.31 3.89 12.61
C VAL A 350 16.45 4.33 11.43
N GLY A 351 17.02 4.38 10.22
CA GLY A 351 16.30 4.71 8.99
C GLY A 351 15.13 3.78 8.72
N VAL A 352 15.31 2.47 8.84
CA VAL A 352 14.22 1.48 8.65
C VAL A 352 13.15 1.62 9.72
N ARG A 353 13.53 1.80 10.99
CA ARG A 353 12.54 2.05 12.06
C ARG A 353 11.74 3.32 11.79
N TRP A 354 12.38 4.37 11.28
CA TRP A 354 11.69 5.58 10.85
C TRP A 354 10.72 5.30 9.69
N MET A 355 11.12 4.52 8.67
CA MET A 355 10.26 4.12 7.55
C MET A 355 9.05 3.31 8.01
N ILE A 356 9.25 2.33 8.91
CA ILE A 356 8.15 1.57 9.54
C ILE A 356 7.23 2.55 10.29
N GLY A 357 7.80 3.49 11.04
CA GLY A 357 7.05 4.50 11.76
C GLY A 357 6.18 5.39 10.88
N VAL A 358 6.54 5.63 9.62
CA VAL A 358 5.69 6.36 8.65
C VAL A 358 4.41 5.58 8.32
N THR A 359 4.44 4.26 8.48
CA THR A 359 3.28 3.40 8.28
C THR A 359 2.36 3.30 9.51
N GLU A 360 2.79 3.70 10.70
CA GLU A 360 1.99 3.61 11.94
C GLU A 360 0.70 4.48 11.89
N ILE A 361 -0.31 4.07 12.66
CA ILE A 361 -1.62 4.74 12.69
C ILE A 361 -1.52 6.16 13.31
N ASP A 362 -0.70 6.32 14.34
CA ASP A 362 -0.57 7.57 15.11
C ASP A 362 0.13 8.69 14.33
N LYS A 363 0.89 8.36 13.28
CA LYS A 363 1.47 9.34 12.34
C LYS A 363 0.52 9.73 11.21
N GLY A 364 -0.73 9.25 11.23
CA GLY A 364 -1.79 9.65 10.30
C GLY A 364 -2.14 11.14 10.40
N SER A 365 -2.96 11.67 9.47
CA SER A 365 -3.26 13.11 9.48
C SER A 365 -3.94 13.56 10.77
N ALA A 366 -3.70 14.83 11.14
CA ALA A 366 -4.36 15.55 12.23
C ALA A 366 -5.86 15.84 11.98
N TYR A 367 -6.55 14.98 11.22
CA TYR A 367 -7.97 15.14 10.91
C TYR A 367 -8.77 15.28 12.21
N GLY A 368 -9.38 16.44 12.37
CA GLY A 368 -10.22 16.74 13.53
C GLY A 368 -9.47 17.05 14.84
N ASN A 369 -8.14 17.14 14.85
CA ASN A 369 -7.42 17.65 16.03
C ASN A 369 -7.60 19.17 16.12
N ALA A 370 -8.38 19.64 17.09
CA ALA A 370 -8.49 21.06 17.42
C ALA A 370 -7.14 21.65 17.88
N ASP A 371 -6.26 20.83 18.46
CA ASP A 371 -4.97 21.25 19.05
C ASP A 371 -3.94 21.74 18.03
N ASN A 372 -4.10 21.45 16.74
CA ASN A 372 -3.18 21.92 15.69
C ASN A 372 -3.61 23.25 15.03
N LYS A 373 -4.70 23.88 15.48
CA LYS A 373 -5.08 25.24 15.04
C LYS A 373 -4.36 26.36 15.81
N GLN A 374 -3.50 26.01 16.77
CA GLN A 374 -2.73 26.97 17.55
C GLN A 374 -1.26 26.56 17.64
N LYS A 375 -0.52 26.67 16.54
CA LYS A 375 0.88 27.09 16.62
C LYS A 375 1.13 28.10 15.50
N PRO A 376 1.67 29.29 15.83
CA PRO A 376 1.83 30.42 14.91
C PRO A 376 2.73 30.07 13.72
#